data_AF-H5XUN6-F1
#
_entry.id   AF-H5XUN6-F1
#
_cell.length_a   1.000
_cell.length_b   1.000
_cell.length_c   1.000
_cell.angle_alpha   90.00
_cell.angle_beta   90.00
_cell.angle_gamma   90.00
#
_symmetry.space_group_name_H-M   'P 1'
#
loop_
_entity.id
_entity.type
_entity.pdbx_description
1 polymer ?
#
loop_
_entity_poly.entity_id
_entity_poly.type
_entity_poly.pdbx_seq_one_letter_code
_entity_poly.pdbx_strand_id
1 'polypeptide(L)'
;MKLPKTKDRMLLGILAGGITFVIQSLFDYTSARQGISKRSYWTTAAGVWVNSRRQAQKWDGQLLGGWMTFGLNVLNGIFMVWMFTQAGLNKWAIKGMVTASAFGSAVNALLSGFDNNKVSPKDGTSNLSYALTHIISGLVASWSIVTFGDKSLFNERIPIIAKEESPSVTPSYIDGSVPNETYPTYMQ
;
A
#
# COMPACT_ATOMS: atom_id res chain seq x y z
N MET A 1 -9.44 -22.38 -12.30
CA MET A 1 -9.88 -22.43 -10.88
C MET A 1 -10.06 -20.99 -10.40
N LYS A 2 -11.25 -20.60 -9.90
CA LYS A 2 -11.45 -19.24 -9.34
C LYS A 2 -10.86 -19.23 -7.93
N LEU A 3 -9.83 -18.43 -7.71
CA LEU A 3 -9.26 -18.24 -6.37
C LEU A 3 -10.32 -17.58 -5.46
N PRO A 4 -10.56 -18.10 -4.25
CA PRO A 4 -11.47 -17.47 -3.30
C PRO A 4 -10.93 -16.08 -2.93
N LYS A 5 -11.81 -15.07 -3.00
CA LYS A 5 -11.49 -13.68 -2.67
C LYS A 5 -11.84 -13.39 -1.21
N THR A 6 -11.04 -12.57 -0.55
CA THR A 6 -11.27 -12.18 0.85
C THR A 6 -11.99 -10.84 0.95
N LYS A 7 -12.88 -10.73 1.95
CA LYS A 7 -13.53 -9.49 2.39
C LYS A 7 -12.90 -8.92 3.66
N ASP A 8 -11.87 -9.58 4.21
CA ASP A 8 -11.14 -9.09 5.36
C ASP A 8 -9.97 -8.22 4.89
N ARG A 9 -10.03 -6.93 5.25
CA ARG A 9 -9.02 -5.93 4.87
C ARG A 9 -7.67 -6.19 5.53
N MET A 10 -7.66 -6.63 6.79
CA MET A 10 -6.44 -6.88 7.53
C MET A 10 -5.75 -8.13 6.98
N LEU A 11 -6.51 -9.21 6.78
CA LEU A 11 -5.98 -10.43 6.18
C LEU A 11 -5.46 -10.18 4.75
N LEU A 12 -6.19 -9.41 3.94
CA LEU A 12 -5.74 -9.03 2.61
C LEU A 12 -4.42 -8.24 2.66
N GLY A 13 -4.29 -7.32 3.62
CA GLY A 13 -3.08 -6.53 3.83
C GLY A 13 -1.89 -7.38 4.26
N ILE A 14 -2.10 -8.31 5.19
CA ILE A 14 -1.09 -9.27 5.64
C ILE A 14 -0.63 -10.16 4.47
N LEU A 15 -1.57 -10.69 3.68
CA LEU A 15 -1.25 -11.51 2.51
C LEU A 15 -0.49 -10.73 1.45
N ALA A 16 -0.95 -9.52 1.11
CA ALA A 16 -0.28 -8.66 0.15
C ALA A 16 1.14 -8.30 0.62
N GLY A 17 1.29 -7.91 1.89
CA GLY A 17 2.59 -7.62 2.49
C GLY A 17 3.52 -8.85 2.53
N GLY A 18 2.98 -10.03 2.83
CA GLY A 18 3.75 -11.27 2.83
C GLY A 18 4.25 -11.66 1.43
N ILE A 19 3.42 -11.55 0.40
CA ILE A 19 3.84 -11.78 -1.00
C ILE A 19 4.91 -10.77 -1.39
N THR A 20 4.71 -9.49 -1.08
CA THR A 20 5.71 -8.44 -1.33
C THR A 20 7.02 -8.72 -0.62
N PHE A 21 7.00 -9.17 0.64
CA PHE A 21 8.20 -9.54 1.38
C PHE A 21 9.00 -10.63 0.67
N VAL A 22 8.34 -11.66 0.12
CA VAL A 22 9.02 -12.74 -0.62
C VAL A 22 9.69 -12.18 -1.88
N ILE A 23 8.97 -11.38 -2.67
CA ILE A 23 9.52 -10.79 -3.91
C ILE A 23 10.66 -9.81 -3.60
N GLN A 24 10.48 -8.94 -2.60
CA GLN A 24 11.50 -8.01 -2.14
C GLN A 24 12.75 -8.75 -1.68
N SER A 25 12.59 -9.82 -0.88
CA SER A 25 13.72 -10.60 -0.38
C SER A 25 14.47 -11.32 -1.50
N LEU A 26 13.76 -11.81 -2.52
CA LEU A 26 14.38 -12.42 -3.70
C LEU A 26 15.18 -11.39 -4.51
N PHE A 27 14.61 -10.21 -4.73
CA PHE A 27 15.29 -9.12 -5.43
C PHE A 27 16.53 -8.65 -4.66
N ASP A 28 16.41 -8.48 -3.35
CA ASP A 28 17.50 -8.08 -2.47
C ASP A 28 18.64 -9.09 -2.45
N TYR A 29 18.32 -10.38 -2.30
CA TYR A 29 19.32 -11.45 -2.35
C TYR A 29 20.06 -11.46 -3.70
N THR A 30 19.33 -11.30 -4.81
CA THR A 30 19.91 -11.27 -6.15
C THR A 30 20.79 -10.05 -6.35
N SER A 31 20.32 -8.87 -5.93
CA SER A 31 21.05 -7.60 -6.01
C SER A 31 22.34 -7.62 -5.18
N ALA A 32 22.29 -8.19 -3.97
CA ALA A 32 23.46 -8.36 -3.11
C ALA A 32 24.46 -9.36 -3.72
N ARG A 33 23.99 -10.46 -4.29
CA ARG A 33 24.86 -11.47 -4.94
C ARG A 33 25.56 -10.93 -6.18
N GLN A 34 24.92 -10.03 -6.92
CA GLN A 34 25.50 -9.37 -8.10
C GLN A 34 26.38 -8.16 -7.74
N GLY A 35 26.50 -7.80 -6.45
CA GLY A 35 27.29 -6.65 -6.00
C GLY A 35 26.68 -5.29 -6.32
N ILE A 36 25.44 -5.25 -6.81
CA ILE A 36 24.69 -4.01 -7.09
C ILE A 36 24.36 -3.31 -5.78
N SER A 37 23.88 -4.08 -4.79
CA SER A 37 23.74 -3.59 -3.42
C SER A 37 24.92 -4.04 -2.57
N LYS A 38 25.53 -3.09 -1.85
CA LYS A 38 26.60 -3.40 -0.90
C LYS A 38 26.11 -4.18 0.33
N ARG A 39 24.80 -4.18 0.59
CA ARG A 39 24.16 -4.76 1.79
C ARG A 39 22.74 -5.24 1.50
N SER A 40 22.35 -6.36 2.10
CA SER A 40 20.95 -6.83 2.07
C SER A 40 20.06 -5.93 2.93
N TYR A 41 18.79 -5.78 2.54
CA TYR A 41 17.73 -5.17 3.34
C TYR A 41 17.68 -5.77 4.75
N TRP A 42 17.85 -7.08 4.88
CA TRP A 42 17.83 -7.74 6.19
C TRP A 42 18.98 -7.26 7.07
N THR A 43 20.18 -7.12 6.51
CA THR A 43 21.33 -6.58 7.25
C THR A 43 21.10 -5.14 7.68
N THR A 44 20.52 -4.32 6.80
CA THR A 44 20.22 -2.91 7.09
C THR A 44 19.15 -2.80 8.19
N ALA A 45 18.08 -3.61 8.12
CA ALA A 45 17.03 -3.64 9.12
C ALA A 45 17.55 -4.13 10.49
N ALA A 46 18.37 -5.18 10.49
CA ALA A 46 19.00 -5.69 11.71
C ALA A 46 19.91 -4.65 12.37
N GLY A 47 20.62 -3.86 11.55
CA GLY A 47 21.56 -2.82 11.99
C GLY A 47 20.97 -1.70 12.85
N VAL A 48 19.64 -1.56 12.88
CA VAL A 48 18.92 -0.64 13.76
C VAL A 48 18.89 -1.16 15.20
N TRP A 49 18.87 -2.48 15.36
CA TRP A 49 18.60 -3.16 16.64
C TRP A 49 19.83 -3.81 17.25
N VAL A 50 20.93 -3.92 16.50
CA VAL A 50 22.16 -4.58 16.95
C VAL A 50 23.33 -3.61 16.97
N ASN A 51 24.24 -3.81 17.91
CA ASN A 51 25.30 -2.84 18.22
C ASN A 51 26.44 -2.80 17.19
N SER A 52 26.52 -3.77 16.27
CA SER A 52 27.60 -3.86 15.29
C SER A 52 27.16 -4.48 13.96
N ARG A 53 27.82 -4.06 12.88
CA ARG A 53 27.63 -4.65 11.54
C ARG A 53 27.90 -6.16 11.52
N ARG A 54 28.90 -6.62 12.29
CA ARG A 54 29.23 -8.05 12.39
C ARG A 54 28.08 -8.84 13.00
N GLN A 55 27.40 -8.29 14.01
CA GLN A 55 26.22 -8.91 14.60
C GLN A 55 25.03 -8.90 13.64
N ALA A 56 24.84 -7.80 12.89
CA ALA A 56 23.80 -7.73 11.86
C ALA A 56 23.98 -8.80 10.77
N GLN A 57 25.21 -9.17 10.43
CA GLN A 57 25.54 -10.19 9.41
C GLN A 57 25.46 -11.63 9.91
N LYS A 58 25.39 -11.87 11.22
CA LYS A 58 25.21 -13.22 11.76
C LYS A 58 23.78 -13.72 11.52
N TRP A 59 23.59 -15.03 11.65
CA TRP A 59 22.30 -15.68 11.40
C TRP A 59 21.16 -15.12 12.26
N ASP A 60 21.41 -14.87 13.54
CA ASP A 60 20.49 -14.23 14.48
C ASP A 60 20.13 -12.80 14.04
N GLY A 61 21.13 -12.02 13.62
CA GLY A 61 20.95 -10.69 13.05
C GLY A 61 20.13 -10.71 11.76
N GLN A 62 20.43 -11.61 10.83
CA GLN A 62 19.67 -11.75 9.58
C GLN A 62 18.23 -12.16 9.82
N LEU A 63 17.98 -13.09 10.76
CA LEU A 63 16.63 -13.51 11.13
C LEU A 63 15.83 -12.35 11.73
N LEU A 64 16.43 -11.58 12.64
CA LEU A 64 15.83 -10.37 13.20
C LEU A 64 15.52 -9.35 12.10
N GLY A 65 16.48 -9.09 11.22
CA GLY A 65 16.31 -8.18 10.08
C GLY A 65 15.22 -8.62 9.11
N GLY A 66 15.14 -9.92 8.83
CA GLY A 66 14.07 -10.52 8.03
C GLY A 66 12.70 -10.31 8.67
N TRP A 67 12.58 -10.56 9.98
CA TRP A 67 11.33 -10.35 10.72
C TRP A 67 10.89 -8.89 10.72
N MET A 68 11.81 -7.96 10.94
CA MET A 68 11.52 -6.51 10.89
C MET A 68 11.12 -6.08 9.47
N THR A 69 11.78 -6.61 8.45
CA THR A 69 11.44 -6.34 7.05
C THR A 69 10.06 -6.89 6.69
N PHE A 70 9.72 -8.09 7.18
CA PHE A 70 8.39 -8.69 7.02
C PHE A 70 7.32 -7.82 7.69
N GLY A 71 7.55 -7.39 8.94
CA GLY A 71 6.64 -6.51 9.67
C GLY A 71 6.36 -5.19 8.92
N LEU A 72 7.40 -4.53 8.41
CA LEU A 72 7.25 -3.31 7.61
C LEU A 72 6.48 -3.55 6.29
N ASN A 73 6.69 -4.70 5.64
CA ASN A 73 5.95 -5.08 4.45
C ASN A 73 4.46 -5.34 4.73
N VAL A 74 4.15 -6.03 5.83
CA VAL A 74 2.77 -6.23 6.30
C VAL A 74 2.09 -4.90 6.62
N LEU A 75 2.78 -4.00 7.33
CA LEU A 75 2.25 -2.66 7.62
C LEU A 75 1.97 -1.87 6.34
N ASN A 76 2.89 -1.89 5.38
CA ASN A 76 2.66 -1.27 4.08
C ASN A 76 1.47 -1.91 3.34
N GLY A 77 1.35 -3.24 3.35
CA GLY A 77 0.24 -3.96 2.73
C GLY A 77 -1.13 -3.58 3.34
N ILE A 78 -1.24 -3.54 4.66
CA ILE A 78 -2.45 -3.11 5.38
C ILE A 78 -2.78 -1.65 5.03
N PHE A 79 -1.79 -0.78 5.07
CA PHE A 79 -1.95 0.63 4.71
C PHE A 79 -2.45 0.79 3.26
N MET A 80 -1.88 0.06 2.32
CA MET A 80 -2.30 0.08 0.91
C MET A 80 -3.73 -0.42 0.72
N VAL A 81 -4.16 -1.48 1.42
CA VAL A 81 -5.55 -1.95 1.39
C VAL A 81 -6.51 -0.89 1.90
N TRP A 82 -6.16 -0.22 3.00
CA TRP A 82 -6.97 0.87 3.55
C TRP A 82 -7.05 2.04 2.56
N MET A 83 -5.93 2.43 1.96
CA MET A 83 -5.89 3.48 0.95
C MET A 83 -6.74 3.12 -0.28
N PHE A 84 -6.66 1.89 -0.78
CA PHE A 84 -7.48 1.43 -1.92
C PHE A 84 -8.96 1.29 -1.59
N THR A 85 -9.30 0.96 -0.35
CA THR A 85 -10.70 0.97 0.12
C THR A 85 -11.32 2.36 -0.08
N GLN A 86 -10.56 3.42 0.23
CA GLN A 86 -11.04 4.80 0.18
C GLN A 86 -10.89 5.45 -1.20
N ALA A 87 -9.73 5.27 -1.82
CA ALA A 87 -9.38 5.92 -3.08
C ALA A 87 -9.87 5.14 -4.32
N GLY A 88 -10.34 3.90 -4.15
CA GLY A 88 -10.74 3.01 -5.23
C GLY A 88 -9.56 2.40 -6.02
N LEU A 89 -9.87 1.39 -6.83
CA LEU A 89 -8.89 0.62 -7.61
C LEU A 89 -8.52 1.24 -8.97
N ASN A 90 -9.08 2.40 -9.33
CA ASN A 90 -8.70 3.07 -10.57
C ASN A 90 -7.19 3.40 -10.56
N LYS A 91 -6.49 3.05 -11.64
CA LYS A 91 -5.03 3.21 -11.74
C LYS A 91 -4.26 2.59 -10.56
N TRP A 92 -4.74 1.45 -10.03
CA TRP A 92 -4.14 0.75 -8.89
C TRP A 92 -2.63 0.55 -9.00
N ALA A 93 -2.11 0.30 -10.21
CA ALA A 93 -0.68 0.09 -10.44
C ALA A 93 0.13 1.34 -10.07
N ILE A 94 -0.25 2.50 -10.61
CA ILE A 94 0.43 3.78 -10.36
C ILE A 94 0.28 4.18 -8.89
N LYS A 95 -0.94 4.10 -8.34
CA LYS A 95 -1.18 4.39 -6.92
C LYS A 95 -0.31 3.51 -6.03
N GLY A 96 -0.17 2.23 -6.36
CA GLY A 96 0.68 1.28 -5.66
C GLY A 96 2.14 1.67 -5.66
N MET A 97 2.70 1.87 -6.86
CA MET A 97 4.10 2.25 -7.04
C MET A 97 4.44 3.53 -6.27
N VAL A 98 3.62 4.58 -6.41
CA VAL A 98 3.85 5.86 -5.73
C VAL A 98 3.72 5.71 -4.21
N THR A 99 2.68 5.02 -3.73
CA THR A 99 2.43 4.85 -2.29
C THR A 99 3.55 4.06 -1.62
N ALA A 100 3.95 2.92 -2.20
CA ALA A 100 5.04 2.13 -1.65
C ALA A 100 6.38 2.86 -1.72
N SER A 101 6.64 3.64 -2.77
CA SER A 101 7.84 4.48 -2.87
C SER A 101 7.88 5.56 -1.79
N ALA A 102 6.76 6.24 -1.57
CA ALA A 102 6.63 7.24 -0.50
C ALA A 102 6.81 6.60 0.88
N PHE A 103 6.15 5.45 1.12
CA PHE A 103 6.29 4.70 2.37
C PHE A 103 7.74 4.26 2.62
N GLY A 104 8.38 3.65 1.61
CA GLY A 104 9.78 3.23 1.68
C GLY A 104 10.74 4.40 1.90
N SER A 105 10.48 5.54 1.26
CA SER A 105 11.28 6.76 1.47
C SER A 105 11.12 7.31 2.88
N ALA A 106 9.90 7.30 3.43
CA ALA A 106 9.64 7.68 4.82
C ALA A 106 10.35 6.73 5.80
N VAL A 107 10.29 5.41 5.57
CA VAL A 107 11.03 4.43 6.36
C VAL A 107 12.53 4.69 6.28
N ASN A 108 13.09 4.88 5.09
CA ASN A 108 14.52 5.14 4.93
C ASN A 108 14.97 6.45 5.60
N ALA A 109 14.13 7.49 5.55
CA ALA A 109 14.38 8.75 6.24
C ALA A 109 14.39 8.56 7.76
N LEU A 110 13.39 7.85 8.32
CA LEU A 110 13.34 7.50 9.74
C LEU A 110 14.55 6.67 10.16
N LEU A 111 14.91 5.65 9.38
CA LEU A 111 16.07 4.79 9.64
C LEU A 111 17.41 5.52 9.56
N SER A 112 17.49 6.59 8.78
CA SER A 112 18.69 7.43 8.68
C SER A 112 18.80 8.43 9.83
N GLY A 113 17.67 8.79 10.46
CA GLY A 113 17.63 9.65 11.64
C GLY A 113 17.93 8.93 12.96
N PHE A 114 17.93 7.60 13.00
CA PHE A 114 18.36 6.86 14.18
C PHE A 114 19.89 6.84 14.29
N ASP A 115 20.44 7.54 15.29
CA ASP A 115 21.89 7.64 15.58
C ASP A 115 22.60 6.27 15.69
N ASN A 116 21.84 5.21 16.01
CA ASN A 116 22.36 3.85 16.14
C ASN A 116 22.46 3.06 14.82
N ASN A 117 21.90 3.54 13.71
CA ASN A 117 21.93 2.81 12.45
C ASN A 117 23.28 2.97 11.72
N LYS A 118 24.31 2.32 12.25
CA LYS A 118 25.67 2.25 11.66
C LYS A 118 25.71 1.47 10.35
N VAL A 119 24.58 0.87 9.94
CA VAL A 119 24.46 0.01 8.79
C VAL A 119 23.70 0.67 7.62
N SER A 120 23.26 1.92 7.78
CA SER A 120 22.57 2.66 6.73
C SER A 120 23.44 2.81 5.45
N PRO A 121 22.88 2.55 4.25
CA PRO A 121 23.55 2.77 2.98
C PRO A 121 23.70 4.27 2.72
N LYS A 122 24.95 4.73 2.55
CA LYS A 122 25.27 6.15 2.29
C LYS A 122 25.59 6.44 0.83
N ASP A 123 25.46 5.46 -0.06
CA ASP A 123 25.75 5.61 -1.49
C ASP A 123 24.47 5.73 -2.33
N GLY A 124 24.52 6.62 -3.33
CA GLY A 124 23.38 6.93 -4.20
C GLY A 124 22.88 5.72 -5.00
N THR A 125 23.77 4.80 -5.38
CA THR A 125 23.40 3.58 -6.12
C THR A 125 22.53 2.65 -5.29
N SER A 126 22.89 2.41 -4.02
CA SER A 126 22.07 1.61 -3.10
C SER A 126 20.72 2.28 -2.84
N ASN A 127 20.70 3.61 -2.64
CA ASN A 127 19.44 4.34 -2.44
C ASN A 127 18.51 4.29 -3.67
N LEU A 128 19.06 4.37 -4.89
CA LEU A 128 18.28 4.22 -6.12
C LEU A 128 17.76 2.79 -6.30
N SER A 129 18.58 1.78 -5.97
CA SER A 129 18.16 0.37 -5.96
C SER A 129 17.02 0.13 -4.97
N TYR A 130 17.07 0.76 -3.80
CA TYR A 130 15.99 0.71 -2.82
C TYR A 130 14.72 1.40 -3.29
N ALA A 131 14.83 2.57 -3.91
CA ALA A 131 13.67 3.24 -4.52
C ALA A 131 13.00 2.34 -5.58
N LEU A 132 13.78 1.72 -6.46
CA LEU A 132 13.26 0.78 -7.46
C LEU A 132 12.61 -0.45 -6.82
N THR A 133 13.22 -0.97 -5.74
CA THR A 133 12.66 -2.09 -4.99
C THR A 133 11.29 -1.73 -4.40
N HIS A 134 11.12 -0.52 -3.88
CA HIS A 134 9.83 -0.05 -3.37
C HIS A 134 8.78 0.14 -4.47
N ILE A 135 9.17 0.59 -5.67
CA ILE A 135 8.28 0.66 -6.84
C ILE A 135 7.76 -0.74 -7.21
N ILE A 136 8.67 -1.71 -7.37
CA ILE A 136 8.32 -3.10 -7.70
C ILE A 136 7.43 -3.70 -6.60
N SER A 137 7.82 -3.48 -5.35
CA SER A 137 7.08 -3.94 -4.17
C SER A 137 5.65 -3.38 -4.12
N GLY A 138 5.49 -2.10 -4.46
CA GLY A 138 4.18 -1.45 -4.58
C GLY A 138 3.32 -2.03 -5.70
N LEU A 139 3.93 -2.34 -6.85
CA LEU A 139 3.22 -2.99 -7.95
C LEU A 139 2.73 -4.39 -7.55
N VAL A 140 3.58 -5.19 -6.90
CA VAL A 140 3.26 -6.54 -6.41
C VAL A 140 2.18 -6.50 -5.32
N ALA A 141 2.31 -5.58 -4.37
CA ALA A 141 1.31 -5.39 -3.31
C ALA A 141 -0.05 -5.04 -3.92
N SER A 142 -0.10 -4.07 -4.82
CA SER A 142 -1.37 -3.69 -5.46
C SER A 142 -1.96 -4.79 -6.33
N TRP A 143 -1.12 -5.50 -7.08
CA TRP A 143 -1.56 -6.66 -7.87
C TRP A 143 -2.17 -7.73 -6.96
N SER A 144 -1.55 -8.01 -5.82
CA SER A 144 -2.07 -8.96 -4.82
C SER A 144 -3.43 -8.49 -4.28
N ILE A 145 -3.56 -7.20 -3.95
CA ILE A 145 -4.80 -6.62 -3.42
C ILE A 145 -5.93 -6.72 -4.45
N VAL A 146 -5.67 -6.42 -5.73
CA VAL A 146 -6.67 -6.52 -6.81
C VAL A 146 -7.06 -7.97 -7.11
N THR A 147 -6.09 -8.88 -7.02
CA THR A 147 -6.28 -10.30 -7.34
C THR A 147 -7.07 -11.01 -6.24
N PHE A 148 -6.66 -10.87 -4.99
CA PHE A 148 -7.20 -11.60 -3.83
C PHE A 148 -8.32 -10.85 -3.11
N GLY A 149 -8.46 -9.53 -3.31
CA GLY A 149 -9.51 -8.72 -2.72
C GLY A 149 -10.86 -8.90 -3.40
N ASP A 150 -11.91 -8.98 -2.60
CA ASP A 150 -13.29 -8.86 -3.05
C ASP A 150 -13.62 -7.42 -3.45
N LYS A 151 -14.36 -7.24 -4.55
CA LYS A 151 -14.68 -5.90 -5.08
C LYS A 151 -15.47 -5.05 -4.09
N SER A 152 -16.28 -5.66 -3.22
CA SER A 152 -17.06 -4.96 -2.19
C SER A 152 -16.19 -4.23 -1.16
N LEU A 153 -14.88 -4.53 -1.10
CA LEU A 153 -13.95 -3.81 -0.23
C LEU A 153 -13.63 -2.40 -0.73
N PHE A 154 -13.76 -2.14 -2.02
CA PHE A 154 -13.22 -0.95 -2.65
C PHE A 154 -14.35 -0.01 -3.08
N ASN A 155 -14.31 1.23 -2.61
CA ASN A 155 -15.23 2.27 -3.07
C ASN A 155 -14.83 2.68 -4.49
N GLU A 156 -15.29 1.92 -5.48
CA GLU A 156 -15.30 2.38 -6.86
C GLU A 156 -16.34 3.52 -6.93
N ARG A 157 -15.90 4.76 -6.70
CA ARG A 157 -16.71 5.93 -7.09
C ARG A 157 -16.90 5.81 -8.60
N ILE A 158 -18.11 5.43 -9.00
CA ILE A 158 -18.54 5.43 -10.40
C ILE A 158 -18.22 6.83 -10.93
N PRO A 159 -17.39 6.99 -11.98
CA PRO A 159 -17.19 8.29 -12.58
C PRO A 159 -18.56 8.84 -12.99
N ILE A 160 -18.84 10.09 -12.62
CA ILE A 160 -20.08 10.81 -12.92
C ILE A 160 -20.08 11.16 -14.42
N ILE A 161 -20.03 10.15 -15.29
CA ILE A 161 -20.15 10.27 -16.75
C ILE A 161 -20.97 9.07 -17.21
N ALA A 162 -22.22 9.02 -16.76
CA ALA A 162 -23.32 8.26 -17.36
C ALA A 162 -24.61 8.62 -16.61
N LYS A 163 -25.01 9.88 -16.68
CA LYS A 163 -26.44 10.16 -16.77
C LYS A 163 -26.66 10.42 -18.25
N GLU A 164 -26.88 9.35 -19.01
CA GLU A 164 -27.62 9.50 -20.25
C GLU A 164 -28.87 10.31 -19.90
N GLU A 165 -29.06 11.43 -20.59
CA GLU A 165 -30.32 12.15 -20.57
C GLU A 165 -31.40 11.18 -21.03
N SER A 166 -32.07 10.56 -20.08
CA SER A 166 -33.35 9.88 -20.30
C SER A 166 -34.29 10.89 -20.98
N PRO A 167 -34.95 10.51 -22.08
CA PRO A 167 -35.71 11.44 -22.91
C PRO A 167 -36.79 12.14 -22.09
N SER A 168 -36.97 13.43 -22.35
CA SER A 168 -37.92 14.31 -21.69
C SER A 168 -39.31 13.68 -21.65
N VAL A 169 -39.70 13.19 -20.47
CA VAL A 169 -41.10 12.94 -20.15
C VAL A 169 -41.76 14.31 -20.08
N THR A 170 -42.52 14.66 -21.12
CA THR A 170 -43.43 15.79 -21.11
C THR A 170 -44.42 15.61 -19.94
N PRO A 171 -44.57 16.60 -19.05
CA PRO A 171 -45.57 16.50 -18.00
C PRO A 171 -46.96 16.65 -18.64
N SER A 172 -47.71 15.55 -18.68
CA SER A 172 -49.15 15.58 -18.87
C SER A 172 -49.79 16.29 -17.68
N TYR A 173 -50.37 17.46 -17.91
CA TYR A 173 -51.21 18.15 -16.94
C TYR A 173 -52.30 17.21 -16.43
N ILE A 174 -52.25 16.87 -15.14
CA ILE A 174 -53.39 16.35 -14.41
C ILE A 174 -53.78 17.41 -13.38
N ASP A 175 -54.96 17.93 -13.65
CA ASP A 175 -55.86 18.74 -12.84
C ASP A 175 -56.07 18.18 -11.42
N GLY A 176 -56.29 19.09 -10.46
CA GLY A 176 -57.03 18.75 -9.24
C GLY A 176 -56.26 18.84 -7.91
N SER A 177 -56.62 19.87 -7.14
CA SER A 177 -56.55 19.99 -5.66
C SER A 177 -55.19 20.34 -5.02
N VAL A 178 -55.11 21.61 -4.60
CA VAL A 178 -54.11 22.16 -3.68
C VAL A 178 -54.50 21.79 -2.23
N PRO A 179 -53.67 21.09 -1.46
CA PRO A 179 -53.78 21.10 -0.01
C PRO A 179 -52.98 22.28 0.55
N ASN A 180 -53.63 23.12 1.35
CA ASN A 180 -53.02 24.21 2.12
C ASN A 180 -51.86 23.69 2.98
N GLU A 181 -50.63 24.12 2.70
CA GLU A 181 -49.50 23.99 3.62
C GLU A 181 -49.59 25.08 4.71
N THR A 182 -50.02 24.67 5.90
CA THR A 182 -49.84 25.45 7.13
C THR A 182 -48.36 25.45 7.51
N TYR A 183 -47.69 26.59 7.38
CA TYR A 183 -46.33 26.78 7.89
C TYR A 183 -46.34 26.93 9.42
N PRO A 184 -45.39 26.33 10.16
CA PRO A 184 -45.26 26.59 11.59
C PRO A 184 -44.63 27.97 11.83
N THR A 185 -45.37 28.81 12.56
CA THR A 185 -44.92 30.10 13.09
C THR A 185 -43.90 29.88 14.20
N TYR A 186 -42.65 30.30 14.02
CA TYR A 186 -41.71 30.44 15.13
C TYR A 186 -41.93 31.81 15.77
N MET A 187 -42.45 31.82 17.00
CA MET A 187 -42.57 33.02 17.82
C MET A 187 -41.18 33.51 18.27
N GLN A 188 -40.98 34.82 18.16
CA GLN A 188 -40.07 35.61 19.00
C GLN A 188 -40.82 36.06 20.26
#